data_AF-A0A1B8A4G7-F1
#
_entry.id   AF-A0A1B8A4G7-F1
#
_cell.length_a   1.000
_cell.length_b   1.000
_cell.length_c   1.000
_cell.angle_alpha   90.00
_cell.angle_beta   90.00
_cell.angle_gamma   90.00
#
_symmetry.space_group_name_H-M   'P 1'
#
loop_
_entity.id
_entity.type
_entity.pdbx_description
1 polymer ?
#
loop_
_entity_poly.entity_id
_entity_poly.type
_entity_poly.pdbx_seq_one_letter_code
_entity_poly.pdbx_strand_id
1 'polypeptide(L)'
;MPATQPGQQQHLEDRFFHHFRGWAWSERARDTSSWLWDFGYDIQRHGLRKWACKDCILGNRPIIASFTSSGLQNAANHLWREHKTPAPEGEKKSTAQLKSECVLKSNQPTIASVLKLDVNKPTEQNIANSFISRFDKQHFQRMLVELIVSSNQSFSFAENPVLREIFGYLNPSVSIQHANLSATATRASPDDLPFESSSFDVIFRTTHPEKAKLRPSGKRKTSGRVMYGCLHCPPDSPWSNGKRGNAIYHAKRKHASIIQTEASTVDEHDTDIITRPSKQPRMDNFFQSRPSDATLRRVFNRQQYIESIVGLLTRRRLPFSAVKWDEMQDIILACNPAIEDLLLTSRDAAMRHITTTFDLYRSQLKAKL
;
A
#
# COMPACT_ATOMS: atom_id res chain seq x y z
N MET A 1 7.41 -34.07 -31.00
CA MET A 1 6.21 -33.54 -31.68
C MET A 1 5.57 -34.68 -32.42
N PRO A 2 4.42 -35.25 -32.00
CA PRO A 2 3.77 -36.28 -32.80
C PRO A 2 3.08 -35.60 -33.99
N ALA A 3 3.38 -36.07 -35.19
CA ALA A 3 2.81 -35.56 -36.44
C ALA A 3 1.30 -35.81 -36.46
N THR A 4 0.51 -34.72 -36.50
CA THR A 4 -0.93 -34.78 -36.70
C THR A 4 -1.20 -35.33 -38.11
N GLN A 5 -2.03 -36.35 -38.24
CA GLN A 5 -2.30 -36.96 -39.54
C GLN A 5 -2.99 -35.96 -40.48
N PRO A 6 -2.62 -35.88 -41.77
CA PRO A 6 -3.12 -34.87 -42.70
C PRO A 6 -4.66 -34.88 -42.86
N GLY A 7 -5.31 -36.03 -42.70
CA GLY A 7 -6.77 -36.15 -42.74
C GLY A 7 -7.49 -35.57 -41.51
N GLN A 8 -6.85 -35.53 -40.34
CA GLN A 8 -7.44 -34.91 -39.15
C GLN A 8 -7.41 -33.38 -39.23
N GLN A 9 -6.38 -32.82 -39.88
CA GLN A 9 -6.24 -31.39 -40.03
C GLN A 9 -7.27 -30.82 -41.01
N GLN A 10 -7.49 -31.46 -42.16
CA GLN A 10 -8.53 -31.06 -43.12
C GLN A 10 -9.92 -31.06 -42.50
N HIS A 11 -10.28 -32.12 -41.75
CA HIS A 11 -11.58 -32.18 -41.08
C HIS A 11 -11.76 -31.09 -40.00
N LEU A 12 -10.70 -30.69 -39.30
CA LEU A 12 -10.74 -29.59 -38.33
C LEU A 12 -10.88 -28.23 -39.02
N GLU A 13 -10.23 -28.04 -40.16
CA GLU A 13 -10.34 -26.83 -40.98
C GLU A 13 -11.73 -26.70 -41.59
N ASP A 14 -12.30 -27.77 -42.14
CA ASP A 14 -13.67 -27.80 -42.67
C ASP A 14 -14.69 -27.43 -41.59
N ARG A 15 -14.53 -28.00 -40.39
CA ARG A 15 -15.37 -27.67 -39.23
C ARG A 15 -15.20 -26.22 -38.80
N PHE A 16 -13.98 -25.71 -38.81
CA PHE A 16 -13.70 -24.33 -38.44
C PHE A 16 -14.37 -23.34 -39.40
N PHE A 17 -14.20 -23.51 -40.70
CA PHE A 17 -14.80 -22.64 -41.70
C PHE A 17 -16.31 -22.83 -41.86
N HIS A 18 -16.87 -23.95 -41.38
CA HIS A 18 -18.32 -24.09 -41.22
C HIS A 18 -18.88 -23.06 -40.23
N HIS A 19 -18.17 -22.79 -39.12
CA HIS A 19 -18.56 -21.77 -38.14
C HIS A 19 -18.17 -20.35 -38.57
N PHE A 20 -17.07 -20.19 -39.32
CA PHE A 20 -16.56 -18.90 -39.78
C PHE A 20 -16.70 -18.72 -41.30
N ARG A 21 -17.92 -18.85 -41.83
CA ARG A 21 -18.17 -18.69 -43.27
C ARG A 21 -17.78 -17.30 -43.79
N GLY A 22 -17.01 -17.28 -44.88
CA GLY A 22 -16.50 -16.06 -45.51
C GLY A 22 -15.30 -15.41 -44.79
N TRP A 23 -14.74 -16.07 -43.78
CA TRP A 23 -13.44 -15.72 -43.22
C TRP A 23 -12.35 -16.56 -43.89
N ALA A 24 -11.17 -15.98 -44.06
CA ALA A 24 -9.99 -16.66 -44.54
C ALA A 24 -8.90 -16.66 -43.45
N TRP A 25 -7.87 -17.49 -43.62
CA TRP A 25 -6.66 -17.36 -42.81
C TRP A 25 -6.05 -15.96 -42.94
N SER A 26 -5.56 -15.42 -41.83
CA SER A 26 -4.91 -14.11 -41.80
C SER A 26 -3.60 -14.13 -42.59
N GLU A 27 -3.46 -13.22 -43.56
CA GLU A 27 -2.21 -13.00 -44.30
C GLU A 27 -1.11 -12.40 -43.40
N ARG A 28 -1.49 -11.84 -42.25
CA ARG A 28 -0.59 -11.29 -41.22
C ARG A 28 -0.42 -12.22 -40.02
N ALA A 29 -0.55 -13.53 -40.25
CA ALA A 29 -0.39 -14.54 -39.21
C ALA A 29 0.91 -14.31 -38.44
N ARG A 30 0.80 -14.15 -37.11
CA ARG A 30 1.93 -13.97 -36.16
C ARG A 30 2.69 -12.63 -36.20
N ASP A 31 2.21 -11.62 -36.92
CA ASP A 31 2.81 -10.26 -36.90
C ASP A 31 2.74 -9.60 -35.48
N THR A 32 1.83 -10.08 -34.63
CA THR A 32 1.77 -9.70 -33.21
C THR A 32 2.35 -10.82 -32.36
N SER A 33 3.53 -10.63 -31.78
CA SER A 33 4.16 -11.61 -30.89
C SER A 33 3.33 -11.79 -29.61
N SER A 34 2.60 -12.91 -29.51
CA SER A 34 1.85 -13.28 -28.32
C SER A 34 1.71 -14.80 -28.25
N TRP A 35 1.97 -15.38 -27.09
CA TRP A 35 1.79 -16.81 -26.81
C TRP A 35 0.36 -17.31 -27.08
N LEU A 36 -0.62 -16.41 -27.11
CA LEU A 36 -2.02 -16.74 -27.38
C LEU A 36 -2.23 -17.35 -28.77
N TRP A 37 -1.38 -17.06 -29.75
CA TRP A 37 -1.47 -17.63 -31.09
C TRP A 37 -1.16 -19.13 -31.13
N ASP A 38 -0.50 -19.67 -30.10
CA ASP A 38 -0.34 -21.12 -29.98
C ASP A 38 -1.68 -21.81 -29.70
N PHE A 39 -2.61 -21.11 -29.03
CA PHE A 39 -3.92 -21.61 -28.61
C PHE A 39 -5.09 -21.11 -29.47
N GLY A 40 -4.83 -20.33 -30.52
CA GLY A 40 -5.89 -19.82 -31.39
C GLY A 40 -5.51 -19.73 -32.86
N TYR A 41 -6.54 -19.70 -33.69
CA TYR A 41 -6.47 -19.50 -35.13
C TYR A 41 -6.58 -18.01 -35.47
N ASP A 42 -5.76 -17.55 -36.40
CA ASP A 42 -5.77 -16.17 -36.88
C ASP A 42 -6.54 -16.07 -38.20
N ILE A 43 -7.66 -15.35 -38.18
CA ILE A 43 -8.56 -15.21 -39.33
C ILE A 43 -8.80 -13.76 -39.70
N GLN A 44 -9.04 -13.52 -40.98
CA GLN A 44 -9.34 -12.19 -41.51
C GLN A 44 -10.53 -12.17 -42.46
N ARG A 45 -11.24 -11.04 -42.50
CA ARG A 45 -12.32 -10.76 -43.45
C ARG A 45 -12.49 -9.26 -43.63
N HIS A 46 -12.44 -8.77 -44.86
CA HIS A 46 -12.67 -7.35 -45.22
C HIS A 46 -11.93 -6.34 -44.30
N GLY A 47 -10.66 -6.62 -44.00
CA GLY A 47 -9.83 -5.75 -43.13
C GLY A 47 -10.00 -5.97 -41.62
N LEU A 48 -10.95 -6.79 -41.17
CA LEU A 48 -11.09 -7.22 -39.78
C LEU A 48 -10.24 -8.46 -39.52
N ARG A 49 -9.51 -8.48 -38.39
CA ARG A 49 -8.69 -9.62 -37.95
C ARG A 49 -9.14 -10.11 -36.58
N LYS A 50 -9.28 -11.43 -36.43
CA LYS A 50 -9.75 -12.08 -35.21
C LYS A 50 -8.89 -13.28 -34.83
N TRP A 51 -8.79 -13.49 -33.52
CA TRP A 51 -8.30 -14.70 -32.89
C TRP A 51 -9.50 -15.60 -32.57
N ALA A 52 -9.47 -16.87 -32.97
CA ALA A 52 -10.50 -17.86 -32.67
C ALA A 52 -9.93 -19.04 -31.87
N CYS A 53 -10.63 -19.47 -30.83
CA CYS A 53 -10.11 -20.46 -29.87
C CYS A 53 -10.01 -21.88 -30.47
N LYS A 54 -8.81 -22.50 -30.43
CA LYS A 54 -8.59 -23.90 -30.90
C LYS A 54 -9.35 -24.91 -30.04
N ASP A 55 -9.31 -24.74 -28.72
CA ASP A 55 -9.92 -25.68 -27.77
C ASP A 55 -11.45 -25.71 -27.86
N CYS A 56 -12.07 -24.58 -28.17
CA CYS A 56 -13.52 -24.52 -28.45
C CYS A 56 -13.91 -25.34 -29.68
N ILE A 57 -13.06 -25.40 -30.71
CA ILE A 57 -13.31 -26.13 -31.96
C ILE A 57 -13.09 -27.62 -31.73
N LEU A 58 -12.00 -27.99 -31.04
CA LEU A 58 -11.72 -29.37 -30.65
C LEU A 58 -12.85 -29.92 -29.77
N GLY A 59 -13.32 -29.13 -28.80
CA GLY A 59 -14.44 -29.48 -27.91
C GLY A 59 -15.84 -29.38 -28.54
N ASN A 60 -15.96 -29.07 -29.83
CA ASN A 60 -17.22 -28.96 -30.56
C ASN A 60 -18.26 -28.05 -29.88
N ARG A 61 -17.84 -26.88 -29.39
CA ARG A 61 -18.76 -25.94 -28.73
C ARG A 61 -19.72 -25.32 -29.76
N PRO A 62 -20.99 -25.08 -29.40
CA PRO A 62 -21.99 -24.51 -30.31
C PRO A 62 -21.63 -23.09 -30.78
N ILE A 63 -20.87 -22.35 -29.97
CA ILE A 63 -20.35 -21.03 -30.29
C ILE A 63 -18.84 -21.04 -30.08
N ILE A 64 -18.08 -20.80 -31.14
CA ILE A 64 -16.63 -20.68 -31.06
C ILE A 64 -16.28 -19.25 -30.64
N ALA A 65 -15.62 -19.13 -29.48
CA ALA A 65 -15.17 -17.83 -28.99
C ALA A 65 -14.15 -17.22 -29.96
N SER A 66 -14.45 -15.99 -30.40
CA SER A 66 -13.55 -15.21 -31.24
C SER A 66 -13.42 -13.77 -30.72
N PHE A 67 -12.22 -13.23 -30.77
CA PHE A 67 -11.87 -11.91 -30.25
C PHE A 67 -11.06 -11.13 -31.29
N THR A 68 -11.07 -9.81 -31.24
CA THR A 68 -10.27 -8.99 -32.16
C THR A 68 -8.78 -9.14 -31.89
N SER A 69 -7.95 -9.05 -32.93
CA SER A 69 -6.49 -9.13 -32.78
C SER A 69 -5.89 -7.97 -31.96
N SER A 70 -6.59 -6.84 -31.85
CA SER A 70 -6.23 -5.71 -30.98
C SER A 70 -6.57 -5.93 -29.51
N GLY A 71 -7.41 -6.92 -29.18
CA GLY A 71 -7.99 -7.18 -27.86
C GLY A 71 -7.63 -8.55 -27.29
N LEU A 72 -6.40 -9.03 -27.50
CA LEU A 72 -5.94 -10.37 -27.12
C LEU A 72 -6.07 -10.69 -25.62
N GLN A 73 -6.17 -9.68 -24.75
CA GLN A 73 -6.45 -9.86 -23.33
C GLN A 73 -7.78 -10.60 -23.06
N ASN A 74 -8.79 -10.41 -23.93
CA ASN A 74 -10.07 -11.10 -23.84
C ASN A 74 -9.94 -12.58 -24.20
N ALA A 75 -9.09 -12.91 -25.18
CA ALA A 75 -8.74 -14.29 -25.50
C ALA A 75 -8.03 -14.98 -24.31
N ALA A 76 -7.08 -14.29 -23.68
CA ALA A 76 -6.39 -14.80 -22.49
C ALA A 76 -7.35 -15.06 -21.31
N ASN A 77 -8.33 -14.15 -21.10
CA ASN A 77 -9.35 -14.33 -20.07
C ASN A 77 -10.27 -15.52 -20.38
N HIS A 78 -10.63 -15.73 -21.65
CA HIS A 78 -11.44 -16.86 -22.10
C HIS A 78 -10.71 -18.19 -21.88
N LEU A 79 -9.44 -18.30 -22.30
CA LEU A 79 -8.61 -19.49 -22.09
C LEU A 79 -8.54 -19.88 -20.61
N TRP A 80 -8.34 -18.91 -19.72
CA TRP A 80 -8.31 -19.19 -18.27
C TRP A 80 -9.68 -19.60 -17.70
N ARG A 81 -10.76 -18.93 -18.10
CA ARG A 81 -12.08 -19.19 -17.54
C ARG A 81 -12.66 -20.53 -17.98
N GLU A 82 -12.56 -20.81 -19.28
CA GLU A 82 -13.25 -21.92 -19.95
C GLU A 82 -12.38 -23.16 -20.12
N HIS A 83 -11.06 -22.98 -20.27
CA HIS A 83 -10.11 -24.06 -20.56
C HIS A 83 -9.05 -24.25 -19.46
N LYS A 84 -8.97 -23.32 -18.48
CA LYS A 84 -7.99 -23.33 -17.38
C LYS A 84 -6.53 -23.35 -17.87
N THR A 85 -6.26 -22.86 -19.08
CA THR A 85 -4.92 -22.81 -19.65
C THR A 85 -4.13 -21.64 -19.02
N PRO A 86 -3.04 -21.91 -18.27
CA PRO A 86 -2.21 -20.85 -17.70
C PRO A 86 -1.36 -20.16 -18.77
N ALA A 87 -1.01 -18.89 -18.55
CA ALA A 87 0.05 -18.26 -19.33
C ALA A 87 1.40 -19.00 -19.10
N PRO A 88 2.21 -19.21 -20.15
CA PRO A 88 3.57 -19.74 -20.02
C PRO A 88 4.44 -18.92 -19.06
N GLU A 89 5.49 -19.55 -18.53
CA GLU A 89 6.42 -18.88 -17.62
C GLU A 89 7.13 -17.71 -18.33
N GLY A 90 7.09 -16.52 -17.71
CA GLY A 90 7.62 -15.28 -18.29
C GLY A 90 6.63 -14.46 -19.14
N GLU A 91 5.46 -15.02 -19.45
CA GLU A 91 4.44 -14.35 -20.27
C GLU A 91 3.39 -13.58 -19.46
N LYS A 92 2.71 -12.63 -20.10
CA LYS A 92 1.66 -11.84 -19.45
C LYS A 92 0.45 -12.72 -19.10
N LYS A 93 0.18 -12.87 -17.80
CA LYS A 93 -0.99 -13.56 -17.26
C LYS A 93 -2.29 -12.83 -17.60
N SER A 94 -3.38 -13.58 -17.70
CA SER A 94 -4.70 -12.98 -17.90
C SER A 94 -5.21 -12.29 -16.63
N THR A 95 -6.04 -11.25 -16.76
CA THR A 95 -6.69 -10.61 -15.61
C THR A 95 -7.52 -11.63 -14.80
N ALA A 96 -8.16 -12.59 -15.48
CA ALA A 96 -8.90 -13.66 -14.83
C ALA A 96 -7.97 -14.60 -14.04
N GLN A 97 -6.78 -14.91 -14.57
CA GLN A 97 -5.76 -15.70 -13.89
C GLN A 97 -5.20 -14.98 -12.66
N LEU A 98 -4.86 -13.70 -12.80
CA LEU A 98 -4.39 -12.87 -11.68
C LEU A 98 -5.43 -12.77 -10.56
N LYS A 99 -6.72 -12.64 -10.90
CA LYS A 99 -7.80 -12.63 -9.90
C LYS A 99 -7.90 -13.96 -9.16
N SER A 100 -7.88 -15.10 -9.86
CA SER A 100 -7.91 -16.40 -9.18
C SER A 100 -6.65 -16.69 -8.36
N GLU A 101 -5.48 -16.30 -8.84
CA GLU A 101 -4.22 -16.42 -8.07
C GLU A 101 -4.23 -15.48 -6.86
N CYS A 102 -4.83 -14.30 -6.96
CA CYS A 102 -5.02 -13.38 -5.83
C CYS A 102 -5.98 -13.93 -4.78
N VAL A 103 -7.06 -14.60 -5.20
CA VAL A 103 -8.00 -15.28 -4.29
C VAL A 103 -7.30 -16.44 -3.55
N LEU A 104 -6.42 -17.19 -4.22
CA LEU A 104 -5.60 -18.22 -3.57
C LEU A 104 -4.52 -17.63 -2.64
N LYS A 105 -4.11 -16.37 -2.85
CA LYS A 105 -3.23 -15.61 -1.94
C LYS A 105 -3.98 -14.94 -0.77
N SER A 106 -5.29 -15.19 -0.61
CA SER A 106 -6.12 -14.71 0.50
C SER A 106 -5.80 -15.40 1.86
N ASN A 107 -4.63 -15.99 2.02
CA ASN A 107 -4.00 -16.19 3.32
C ASN A 107 -3.23 -14.93 3.74
N GLN A 108 -3.70 -13.73 3.37
CA GLN A 108 -3.12 -12.51 3.90
C GLN A 108 -3.40 -12.48 5.40
N PRO A 109 -2.38 -12.38 6.26
CA PRO A 109 -2.57 -12.33 7.70
C PRO A 109 -3.44 -11.11 8.04
N THR A 110 -4.60 -11.35 8.65
CA THR A 110 -5.46 -10.31 9.20
C THR A 110 -5.06 -10.03 10.65
N ILE A 111 -5.38 -8.84 11.18
CA ILE A 111 -5.12 -8.52 12.59
C ILE A 111 -5.77 -9.57 13.51
N ALA A 112 -7.01 -9.97 13.21
CA ALA A 112 -7.71 -11.01 13.94
C ALA A 112 -6.94 -12.33 13.93
N SER A 113 -6.42 -12.76 12.77
CA SER A 113 -5.63 -14.00 12.69
C SER A 113 -4.30 -13.92 13.45
N VAL A 114 -3.59 -12.78 13.41
CA VAL A 114 -2.29 -12.60 14.07
C VAL A 114 -2.43 -12.53 15.58
N LEU A 115 -3.44 -11.79 16.07
CA LEU A 115 -3.74 -11.67 17.50
C LEU A 115 -4.58 -12.84 18.04
N LYS A 116 -4.94 -13.80 17.17
CA LYS A 116 -5.81 -14.96 17.49
C LYS A 116 -7.14 -14.56 18.11
N LEU A 117 -7.76 -13.50 17.56
CA LEU A 117 -9.06 -12.98 17.97
C LEU A 117 -10.19 -13.64 17.17
N ASP A 118 -11.27 -13.98 17.85
CA ASP A 118 -12.51 -14.49 17.28
C ASP A 118 -13.47 -13.34 16.94
N VAL A 119 -13.58 -13.01 15.66
CA VAL A 119 -14.45 -11.94 15.16
C VAL A 119 -15.95 -12.21 15.35
N ASN A 120 -16.34 -13.43 15.72
CA ASN A 120 -17.73 -13.75 16.04
C ASN A 120 -18.13 -13.27 17.44
N LYS A 121 -17.15 -12.95 18.29
CA LYS A 121 -17.40 -12.36 19.60
C LYS A 121 -17.32 -10.84 19.51
N PRO A 122 -18.35 -10.09 19.94
CA PRO A 122 -18.39 -8.63 19.79
C PRO A 122 -17.21 -7.95 20.48
N THR A 123 -16.78 -8.45 21.64
CA THR A 123 -15.63 -7.90 22.37
C THR A 123 -14.33 -8.04 21.58
N GLU A 124 -14.05 -9.21 21.02
CA GLU A 124 -12.81 -9.49 20.29
C GLU A 124 -12.81 -8.83 18.89
N GLN A 125 -13.99 -8.74 18.25
CA GLN A 125 -14.20 -7.95 17.03
C GLN A 125 -13.90 -6.46 17.26
N ASN A 126 -14.39 -5.88 18.36
CA ASN A 126 -14.12 -4.49 18.71
C ASN A 126 -12.63 -4.21 18.96
N ILE A 127 -11.90 -5.17 19.53
CA ILE A 127 -10.44 -5.09 19.67
C ILE A 127 -9.79 -5.01 18.28
N ALA A 128 -10.11 -5.95 17.38
CA ALA A 128 -9.56 -5.95 16.03
C ALA A 128 -9.87 -4.64 15.29
N ASN A 129 -11.14 -4.19 15.30
CA ASN A 129 -11.55 -2.94 14.67
C ASN A 129 -10.83 -1.72 15.26
N SER A 130 -10.58 -1.70 16.57
CA SER A 130 -9.82 -0.62 17.20
C SER A 130 -8.35 -0.59 16.81
N PHE A 131 -7.72 -1.74 16.53
CA PHE A 131 -6.36 -1.75 15.98
C PHE A 131 -6.32 -1.25 14.53
N ILE A 132 -7.35 -1.58 13.74
CA ILE A 132 -7.48 -1.13 12.34
C ILE A 132 -7.70 0.38 12.28
N SER A 133 -8.65 0.91 13.05
CA SER A 133 -9.06 2.32 12.95
C SER A 133 -8.04 3.30 13.51
N ARG A 134 -7.21 2.87 14.48
CA ARG A 134 -6.21 3.75 15.12
C ARG A 134 -4.87 3.82 14.38
N PHE A 135 -4.60 2.90 13.45
CA PHE A 135 -3.31 2.87 12.77
C PHE A 135 -3.31 3.70 11.50
N ASP A 136 -2.58 4.82 11.51
CA ASP A 136 -2.28 5.61 10.32
C ASP A 136 -0.86 5.29 9.82
N LYS A 137 -0.80 4.64 8.65
CA LYS A 137 0.44 4.28 7.96
C LYS A 137 1.33 5.49 7.67
N GLN A 138 0.76 6.61 7.20
CA GLN A 138 1.54 7.78 6.82
C GLN A 138 2.10 8.49 8.05
N HIS A 139 1.27 8.65 9.10
CA HIS A 139 1.73 9.23 10.35
C HIS A 139 2.85 8.39 10.98
N PHE A 140 2.71 7.07 11.02
CA PHE A 140 3.76 6.16 11.47
C PHE A 140 5.06 6.33 10.66
N GLN A 141 4.97 6.38 9.32
CA GLN A 141 6.14 6.56 8.46
C GLN A 141 6.84 7.90 8.69
N ARG A 142 6.08 8.98 8.91
CA ARG A 142 6.64 10.30 9.24
C ARG A 142 7.41 10.26 10.55
N MET A 143 6.85 9.64 11.59
CA MET A 143 7.54 9.53 12.88
C MET A 143 8.79 8.64 12.80
N LEU A 144 8.79 7.59 11.96
CA LEU A 144 9.99 6.78 11.73
C LEU A 144 11.11 7.59 11.06
N VAL A 145 10.76 8.44 10.10
CA VAL A 145 11.74 9.35 9.47
C VAL A 145 12.23 10.39 10.47
N GLU A 146 11.33 10.97 11.26
CA GLU A 146 11.68 11.94 12.30
C GLU A 146 12.64 11.34 13.33
N LEU A 147 12.35 10.14 13.83
CA LEU A 147 13.26 9.40 14.71
C LEU A 147 14.64 9.22 14.07
N ILE A 148 14.72 8.79 12.81
CA ILE A 148 16.02 8.59 12.12
C ILE A 148 16.81 9.89 12.06
N VAL A 149 16.14 10.99 11.71
CA VAL A 149 16.77 12.30 11.54
C VAL A 149 17.20 12.89 12.88
N SER A 150 16.32 12.90 13.88
CA SER A 150 16.60 13.55 15.17
C SER A 150 17.65 12.78 15.99
N SER A 151 17.64 11.45 15.90
CA SER A 151 18.63 10.60 16.57
C SER A 151 19.90 10.37 15.77
N ASN A 152 20.05 11.06 14.62
CA ASN A 152 21.20 10.98 13.71
C ASN A 152 21.59 9.53 13.35
N GLN A 153 20.58 8.71 13.03
CA GLN A 153 20.79 7.31 12.64
C GLN A 153 20.91 7.19 11.12
N SER A 154 21.58 6.13 10.67
CA SER A 154 21.60 5.78 9.24
C SER A 154 20.19 5.44 8.74
N PHE A 155 19.90 5.67 7.45
CA PHE A 155 18.63 5.26 6.84
C PHE A 155 18.36 3.74 6.90
N SER A 156 19.41 2.92 7.00
CA SER A 156 19.32 1.49 7.27
C SER A 156 18.75 1.14 8.65
N PHE A 157 18.62 2.12 9.56
CA PHE A 157 18.00 1.92 10.86
C PHE A 157 16.53 1.48 10.74
N ALA A 158 15.78 1.99 9.76
CA ALA A 158 14.41 1.55 9.45
C ALA A 158 14.33 0.05 9.07
N GLU A 159 15.46 -0.52 8.65
CA GLU A 159 15.57 -1.93 8.24
C GLU A 159 16.01 -2.85 9.37
N ASN A 160 16.24 -2.31 10.56
CA ASN A 160 16.67 -3.08 11.71
C ASN A 160 15.63 -4.15 12.05
N PRO A 161 15.99 -5.45 12.05
CA PRO A 161 15.03 -6.53 12.25
C PRO A 161 14.43 -6.52 13.65
N VAL A 162 15.19 -6.12 14.68
CA VAL A 162 14.69 -6.04 16.07
C VAL A 162 13.69 -4.88 16.20
N LEU A 163 13.97 -3.75 15.55
CA LEU A 163 13.05 -2.61 15.52
C LEU A 163 11.73 -2.97 14.84
N ARG A 164 11.80 -3.64 13.68
CA ARG A 164 10.61 -4.11 12.95
C ARG A 164 9.81 -5.14 13.74
N GLU A 165 10.49 -6.02 14.48
CA GLU A 165 9.87 -6.98 15.38
C GLU A 165 9.11 -6.28 16.51
N ILE A 166 9.71 -5.25 17.12
CA ILE A 166 9.03 -4.41 18.14
C ILE A 166 7.76 -3.78 17.55
N PHE A 167 7.85 -3.14 16.38
CA PHE A 167 6.67 -2.50 15.77
C PHE A 167 5.58 -3.52 15.40
N GLY A 168 5.96 -4.65 14.83
CA GLY A 168 5.01 -5.72 14.49
C GLY A 168 4.37 -6.36 15.73
N TYR A 169 5.11 -6.46 16.82
CA TYR A 169 4.61 -6.92 18.12
C TYR A 169 3.61 -5.94 18.73
N LEU A 170 3.94 -4.64 18.74
CA LEU A 170 3.08 -3.61 19.30
C LEU A 170 1.81 -3.40 18.47
N ASN A 171 1.92 -3.49 17.14
CA ASN A 171 0.79 -3.38 16.24
C ASN A 171 1.01 -4.19 14.95
N PRO A 172 0.31 -5.33 14.78
CA PRO A 172 0.41 -6.15 13.57
C PRO A 172 0.12 -5.41 12.26
N SER A 173 -0.64 -4.30 12.31
CA SER A 173 -0.94 -3.46 11.15
C SER A 173 0.30 -2.94 10.45
N VAL A 174 1.40 -2.70 11.20
CA VAL A 174 2.67 -2.24 10.62
C VAL A 174 3.19 -3.26 9.61
N SER A 175 3.14 -4.54 9.95
CA SER A 175 3.58 -5.64 9.09
C SER A 175 2.58 -5.93 7.98
N ILE A 176 1.29 -5.99 8.31
CA ILE A 176 0.20 -6.33 7.37
C ILE A 176 0.07 -5.27 6.26
N GLN A 177 0.18 -3.98 6.60
CA GLN A 177 0.07 -2.87 5.64
C GLN A 177 1.41 -2.49 4.99
N HIS A 178 2.48 -3.26 5.26
CA HIS A 178 3.85 -2.95 4.81
C HIS A 178 4.24 -1.49 5.09
N ALA A 179 4.01 -1.05 6.33
CA ALA A 179 4.27 0.33 6.74
C ALA A 179 5.77 0.59 7.01
N ASN A 180 6.54 -0.45 7.33
CA ASN A 180 7.99 -0.37 7.50
C ASN A 180 8.67 0.24 6.26
N LEU A 181 9.61 1.15 6.48
CA LEU A 181 10.38 1.77 5.41
C LEU A 181 11.66 0.97 5.10
N SER A 182 12.09 1.03 3.84
CA SER A 182 13.43 0.63 3.40
C SER A 182 14.34 1.86 3.33
N ALA A 183 15.65 1.66 3.46
CA ALA A 183 16.68 2.67 3.28
C ALA A 183 16.59 3.39 1.93
N THR A 184 16.02 2.75 0.90
CA THR A 184 15.78 3.38 -0.41
C THR A 184 14.52 4.25 -0.38
N ALA A 185 13.47 3.81 0.30
CA ALA A 185 12.23 4.57 0.45
C ALA A 185 12.39 5.81 1.35
N THR A 186 13.29 5.76 2.35
CA THR A 186 13.66 6.93 3.17
C THR A 186 14.55 7.94 2.44
N ARG A 187 15.20 7.55 1.33
CA ARG A 187 15.95 8.46 0.45
C ARG A 187 15.08 9.16 -0.59
N ALA A 188 13.93 8.58 -0.95
CA ALA A 188 12.92 9.30 -1.72
C ALA A 188 12.46 10.49 -0.84
N SER A 189 12.48 11.70 -1.42
CA SER A 189 12.25 12.93 -0.66
C SER A 189 10.93 12.84 0.12
N PRO A 190 10.81 13.48 1.30
CA PRO A 190 9.51 13.73 1.93
C PRO A 190 8.50 14.40 0.98
N ASP A 191 8.96 14.98 -0.14
CA ASP A 191 8.15 15.52 -1.23
C ASP A 191 7.41 14.45 -2.07
N ASP A 192 7.82 13.17 -2.02
CA ASP A 192 7.22 12.05 -2.75
C ASP A 192 6.24 11.22 -1.89
N LEU A 193 6.10 11.55 -0.60
CA LEU A 193 4.96 11.08 0.20
C LEU A 193 3.73 11.91 -0.22
N PRO A 194 2.60 11.29 -0.59
CA PRO A 194 1.42 12.04 -0.98
C PRO A 194 0.86 12.79 0.25
N PHE A 195 1.35 14.00 0.47
CA PHE A 195 0.51 15.05 1.04
C PHE A 195 -0.59 15.27 0.02
N GLU A 196 -1.85 15.10 0.46
CA GLU A 196 -3.00 15.12 -0.42
C GLU A 196 -2.92 16.30 -1.40
N SER A 197 -2.90 15.96 -2.69
CA SER A 197 -2.79 16.92 -3.79
C SER A 197 -3.94 17.94 -3.78
N SER A 198 -5.02 17.68 -3.04
CA SER A 198 -6.19 18.52 -2.87
C SER A 198 -5.95 19.76 -2.01
N SER A 199 -5.23 19.66 -0.88
CA SER A 199 -5.04 20.78 0.06
C SER A 199 -4.02 21.81 -0.44
N PHE A 200 -3.03 21.37 -1.24
CA PHE A 200 -1.97 22.26 -1.72
C PHE A 200 -2.49 23.34 -2.68
N ASP A 201 -3.44 23.00 -3.55
CA ASP A 201 -4.01 23.92 -4.55
C ASP A 201 -4.98 24.96 -3.93
N VAL A 202 -5.47 24.71 -2.71
CA VAL A 202 -6.29 25.67 -1.94
C VAL A 202 -5.42 26.82 -1.40
N ILE A 203 -4.20 26.50 -0.97
CA ILE A 203 -3.30 27.46 -0.32
C ILE A 203 -2.36 28.14 -1.32
N PHE A 204 -2.00 27.44 -2.41
CA PHE A 204 -1.01 27.90 -3.37
C PHE A 204 -1.51 27.88 -4.81
N ARG A 205 -1.29 28.99 -5.51
CA ARG A 205 -1.40 29.04 -6.98
C ARG A 205 -0.10 28.54 -7.59
N THR A 206 -0.17 27.44 -8.34
CA THR A 206 0.95 26.96 -9.15
C THR A 206 0.93 27.64 -10.52
N THR A 207 1.97 28.42 -10.81
CA THR A 207 2.15 29.03 -12.14
C THR A 207 3.21 28.26 -12.92
N HIS A 208 2.78 27.69 -14.04
CA HIS A 208 3.67 27.04 -14.99
C HIS A 208 4.09 28.04 -16.06
N PRO A 209 5.39 28.15 -16.38
CA PRO A 209 5.84 29.01 -17.46
C PRO A 209 5.34 28.47 -18.80
N GLU A 210 4.91 29.37 -19.68
CA GLU A 210 4.50 28.99 -21.04
C GLU A 210 5.61 28.23 -21.77
N LYS A 211 5.19 27.22 -22.55
CA LYS A 211 6.09 26.43 -23.41
C LYS A 211 6.87 27.39 -24.31
N ALA A 212 8.20 27.28 -24.29
CA ALA A 212 9.08 28.08 -25.14
C ALA A 212 8.68 27.94 -26.62
N LYS A 213 8.19 29.01 -27.24
CA LYS A 213 7.99 29.06 -28.69
C LYS A 213 9.37 29.03 -29.37
N LEU A 214 9.53 28.12 -30.33
CA LEU A 214 10.71 28.03 -31.19
C LEU A 214 10.84 29.31 -32.04
N ARG A 215 12.01 29.96 -32.00
CA ARG A 215 12.42 30.95 -33.00
C ARG A 215 13.34 30.29 -34.04
N PRO A 216 13.47 30.86 -35.26
CA PRO A 216 14.21 30.26 -36.38
C PRO A 216 15.72 30.03 -36.17
N SER A 217 16.30 30.40 -35.02
CA SER A 217 17.74 30.39 -34.77
C SER A 217 18.26 29.16 -33.99
N GLY A 218 17.46 28.10 -33.83
CA GLY A 218 17.95 26.80 -33.35
C GLY A 218 18.44 26.72 -31.89
N LYS A 219 18.43 27.80 -31.11
CA LYS A 219 18.76 27.77 -29.68
C LYS A 219 17.50 27.67 -28.82
N ARG A 220 17.40 26.60 -28.00
CA ARG A 220 16.33 26.45 -26.99
C ARG A 220 16.55 27.48 -25.86
N LYS A 221 15.52 28.27 -25.50
CA LYS A 221 15.51 28.98 -24.21
C LYS A 221 15.24 27.96 -23.10
N THR A 222 15.90 28.12 -21.96
CA THR A 222 15.58 27.42 -20.71
C THR A 222 14.10 27.67 -20.38
N SER A 223 13.31 26.61 -20.31
CA SER A 223 11.94 26.66 -19.78
C SER A 223 12.01 27.31 -18.39
N GLY A 224 11.11 28.26 -18.10
CA GLY A 224 11.04 28.86 -16.77
C GLY A 224 10.85 27.79 -15.69
N ARG A 225 11.19 28.12 -14.44
CA ARG A 225 10.87 27.28 -13.28
C ARG A 225 9.42 27.49 -12.87
N VAL A 226 8.78 26.42 -12.39
CA VAL A 226 7.44 26.48 -11.77
C VAL A 226 7.51 27.37 -10.54
N MET A 227 6.53 28.25 -10.37
CA MET A 227 6.46 29.18 -9.23
C MET A 227 5.17 28.96 -8.45
N TYR A 228 5.29 28.84 -7.13
CA TYR A 228 4.19 28.67 -6.18
C TYR A 228 3.93 30.00 -5.49
N GLY A 229 2.78 30.61 -5.72
CA GLY A 229 2.34 31.85 -5.05
C GLY A 229 1.35 31.53 -3.93
N CYS A 230 1.49 32.14 -2.76
CA CYS A 230 0.53 31.98 -1.66
C CYS A 230 -0.75 32.80 -1.94
N LEU A 231 -1.92 32.18 -1.77
CA LEU A 231 -3.23 32.82 -1.96
C LEU A 231 -3.73 33.57 -0.71
N HIS A 232 -3.15 33.33 0.47
CA HIS A 232 -3.59 33.91 1.74
C HIS A 232 -2.69 35.06 2.24
N CYS A 233 -1.62 35.36 1.51
CA CYS A 233 -0.84 36.57 1.79
C CYS A 233 -1.58 37.82 1.29
N PRO A 234 -1.56 38.93 2.06
CA PRO A 234 -2.21 40.16 1.63
C PRO A 234 -1.60 40.67 0.31
N PRO A 235 -2.41 41.31 -0.56
CA PRO A 235 -1.96 41.81 -1.86
C PRO A 235 -0.78 42.78 -1.78
N ASP A 236 -0.63 43.48 -0.66
CA ASP A 236 0.42 44.46 -0.41
C ASP A 236 1.79 43.82 -0.09
N SER A 237 1.81 42.51 0.22
CA SER A 237 3.05 41.74 0.48
C SER A 237 2.89 40.29 -0.03
N PRO A 238 2.81 40.08 -1.35
CA PRO A 238 2.62 38.74 -1.92
C PRO A 238 3.87 37.89 -1.75
N TRP A 239 3.67 36.60 -1.45
CA TRP A 239 4.77 35.64 -1.32
C TRP A 239 4.76 34.64 -2.48
N SER A 240 5.92 34.40 -3.08
CA SER A 240 6.10 33.33 -4.08
C SER A 240 7.48 32.69 -4.02
N ASN A 241 7.58 31.41 -4.41
CA ASN A 241 8.87 30.70 -4.48
C ASN A 241 8.83 29.57 -5.52
N GLY A 242 10.00 29.24 -6.09
CA GLY A 242 10.14 28.17 -7.08
C GLY A 242 10.32 26.77 -6.49
N LYS A 243 10.41 26.63 -5.17
CA LYS A 243 10.54 25.33 -4.48
C LYS A 243 9.28 25.03 -3.66
N ARG A 244 8.68 23.85 -3.88
CA ARG A 244 7.49 23.38 -3.18
C ARG A 244 7.68 23.33 -1.65
N GLY A 245 8.81 22.80 -1.17
CA GLY A 245 9.12 22.74 0.26
C GLY A 245 9.15 24.11 0.95
N ASN A 246 9.62 25.15 0.27
CA ASN A 246 9.62 26.52 0.81
C ASN A 246 8.19 27.08 0.93
N ALA A 247 7.29 26.69 0.02
CA ALA A 247 5.88 27.07 0.08
C ALA A 247 5.21 26.43 1.29
N ILE A 248 5.40 25.13 1.49
CA ILE A 248 4.87 24.40 2.65
C ILE A 248 5.39 25.02 3.96
N TYR A 249 6.69 25.33 4.04
CA TYR A 249 7.29 25.99 5.20
C TYR A 249 6.67 27.37 5.47
N HIS A 250 6.45 28.15 4.41
CA HIS A 250 5.78 29.45 4.51
C HIS A 250 4.35 29.33 5.05
N ALA A 251 3.54 28.41 4.51
CA ALA A 251 2.17 28.19 5.01
C ALA A 251 2.16 27.76 6.48
N LYS A 252 3.04 26.85 6.88
CA LYS A 252 3.15 26.42 8.29
C LYS A 252 3.51 27.55 9.24
N ARG A 253 4.28 28.55 8.81
CA ARG A 253 4.71 29.68 9.65
C ARG A 253 3.75 30.86 9.66
N LYS A 254 3.10 31.15 8.53
CA LYS A 254 2.27 32.36 8.35
C LYS A 254 0.77 32.07 8.29
N HIS A 255 0.39 30.83 8.01
CA HIS A 255 -0.99 30.39 7.80
C HIS A 255 -1.29 29.06 8.53
N ALA A 256 -0.71 28.88 9.73
CA ALA A 256 -0.85 27.66 10.53
C ALA A 256 -2.31 27.33 10.88
N SER A 257 -3.14 28.35 11.08
CA SER A 257 -4.57 28.22 11.42
C SER A 257 -5.38 27.58 10.29
N ILE A 258 -5.07 27.90 9.03
CA ILE A 258 -5.79 27.37 7.85
C ILE A 258 -5.49 25.89 7.65
N ILE A 259 -4.24 25.48 7.91
CA ILE A 259 -3.81 24.08 7.83
C ILE A 259 -4.51 23.21 8.90
N GLN A 260 -4.86 23.80 10.06
CA GLN A 260 -5.55 23.09 11.14
C GLN A 260 -7.06 22.97 10.89
N THR A 261 -7.69 23.95 10.23
CA THR A 261 -9.12 23.91 9.93
C THR A 261 -9.47 22.78 8.95
N GLU A 262 -8.64 22.54 7.93
CA GLU A 262 -8.91 21.47 6.94
C GLU A 262 -8.76 20.04 7.51
N ALA A 263 -8.00 19.87 8.59
CA ALA A 263 -7.92 18.58 9.30
C ALA A 263 -9.18 18.27 10.12
N SER A 264 -10.04 19.27 10.38
CA SER A 264 -11.26 19.14 11.18
C SER A 264 -12.55 19.18 10.37
N THR A 265 -12.51 19.50 9.07
CA THR A 265 -13.73 19.70 8.24
C THR A 265 -14.06 18.53 7.31
N VAL A 266 -13.66 17.29 7.63
CA VAL A 266 -14.10 16.10 6.86
C VAL A 266 -15.32 15.40 7.48
N ASP A 267 -15.82 15.87 8.64
CA ASP A 267 -17.10 15.41 9.20
C ASP A 267 -18.22 16.41 8.96
N GLU A 268 -19.13 15.98 8.08
CA GLU A 268 -20.58 16.26 7.98
C GLU A 268 -21.11 17.66 8.34
N HIS A 269 -21.66 18.35 7.32
CA HIS A 269 -22.65 19.40 7.53
C HIS A 269 -23.80 19.21 6.53
N ASP A 270 -24.75 18.34 6.89
CA ASP A 270 -26.10 18.37 6.35
C ASP A 270 -27.01 18.86 7.48
N THR A 271 -27.24 20.16 7.53
CA THR A 271 -28.18 20.76 8.48
C THR A 271 -29.45 21.13 7.74
N ASP A 272 -30.51 20.38 8.03
CA ASP A 272 -31.85 20.94 8.12
C ASP A 272 -32.52 20.42 9.39
N ILE A 273 -32.55 21.30 10.40
CA ILE A 273 -33.35 21.13 11.61
C ILE A 273 -34.72 21.76 11.34
N ILE A 274 -35.76 20.93 11.27
CA ILE A 274 -37.12 21.36 11.65
C ILE A 274 -37.62 20.46 12.79
N THR A 275 -37.91 21.16 13.88
CA THR A 275 -38.40 20.78 15.20
C THR A 275 -39.56 19.76 15.21
N ARG A 276 -39.43 18.69 16.01
CA ARG A 276 -40.61 18.02 16.61
C ARG A 276 -40.25 17.29 17.91
N PRO A 277 -40.97 17.48 19.03
CA PRO A 277 -40.67 16.80 20.28
C PRO A 277 -41.36 15.44 20.31
N SER A 278 -40.61 14.35 20.43
CA SER A 278 -41.17 13.04 20.71
C SER A 278 -40.25 12.26 21.63
N LYS A 279 -40.81 11.81 22.76
CA LYS A 279 -40.16 11.04 23.81
C LYS A 279 -39.68 9.71 23.23
N GLN A 280 -38.36 9.56 23.04
CA GLN A 280 -37.73 8.25 22.83
C GLN A 280 -36.43 8.14 23.63
N PRO A 281 -36.04 6.91 24.04
CA PRO A 281 -34.98 6.66 24.99
C PRO A 281 -33.63 7.03 24.37
N ARG A 282 -32.79 7.68 25.19
CA ARG A 282 -31.47 8.19 24.88
C ARG A 282 -30.59 7.09 24.24
N MET A 283 -30.16 7.32 22.99
CA MET A 283 -29.34 6.42 22.16
C MET A 283 -27.90 6.21 22.66
N ASP A 284 -27.54 6.79 23.81
CA ASP A 284 -26.20 6.70 24.40
C ASP A 284 -25.81 5.29 24.87
N ASN A 285 -26.75 4.33 24.88
CA ASN A 285 -26.48 2.93 25.25
C ASN A 285 -26.14 1.99 24.07
N PHE A 286 -26.21 2.46 22.82
CA PHE A 286 -25.91 1.63 21.64
C PHE A 286 -24.55 1.91 20.99
N PHE A 287 -23.87 3.00 21.37
CA PHE A 287 -22.45 3.16 21.06
C PHE A 287 -21.64 2.37 22.08
N GLN A 288 -21.46 1.08 21.75
CA GLN A 288 -20.60 0.17 22.48
C GLN A 288 -19.22 0.83 22.65
N SER A 289 -18.86 1.06 23.91
CA SER A 289 -17.70 1.83 24.33
C SER A 289 -16.45 1.38 23.58
N ARG A 290 -15.72 2.36 23.02
CA ARG A 290 -14.30 2.25 22.63
C ARG A 290 -13.62 1.25 23.58
N PRO A 291 -12.97 0.18 23.08
CA PRO A 291 -12.35 -0.79 23.97
C PRO A 291 -11.43 -0.03 24.93
N SER A 292 -11.67 -0.19 26.22
CA SER A 292 -10.90 0.51 27.24
C SER A 292 -9.44 0.11 27.12
N ASP A 293 -8.52 1.04 27.40
CA ASP A 293 -7.08 0.77 27.34
C ASP A 293 -6.67 -0.44 28.20
N ALA A 294 -7.50 -0.78 29.21
CA ALA A 294 -7.39 -2.01 30.00
C ALA A 294 -7.43 -3.31 29.18
N THR A 295 -8.16 -3.37 28.08
CA THR A 295 -8.24 -4.56 27.21
C THR A 295 -7.03 -4.65 26.27
N LEU A 296 -6.55 -3.52 25.74
CA LEU A 296 -5.29 -3.49 24.95
C LEU A 296 -4.08 -3.86 25.83
N ARG A 297 -4.08 -3.44 27.09
CA ARG A 297 -3.09 -3.83 28.10
C ARG A 297 -3.05 -5.34 28.37
N ARG A 298 -4.19 -6.04 28.27
CA ARG A 298 -4.25 -7.49 28.51
C ARG A 298 -3.45 -8.29 27.48
N VAL A 299 -3.36 -7.79 26.25
CA VAL A 299 -2.61 -8.43 25.14
C VAL A 299 -1.13 -8.03 25.18
N PHE A 300 -0.78 -6.97 25.91
CA PHE A 300 0.59 -6.50 26.04
C PHE A 300 1.38 -7.31 27.07
N ASN A 301 2.45 -7.94 26.61
CA ASN A 301 3.48 -8.61 27.42
C ASN A 301 4.68 -7.67 27.60
N ARG A 302 4.70 -7.02 28.78
CA ARG A 302 5.75 -6.08 29.15
C ARG A 302 7.16 -6.69 29.14
N GLN A 303 7.29 -7.96 29.53
CA GLN A 303 8.59 -8.62 29.58
C GLN A 303 9.19 -8.78 28.18
N GLN A 304 8.39 -9.25 27.23
CA GLN A 304 8.82 -9.40 25.83
C GLN A 304 9.20 -8.06 25.19
N TYR A 305 8.43 -7.00 25.48
CA TYR A 305 8.77 -5.65 25.05
C TYR A 305 10.14 -5.19 25.61
N ILE A 306 10.38 -5.36 26.92
CA ILE A 306 11.65 -4.97 27.54
C ILE A 306 12.83 -5.74 26.96
N GLU A 307 12.69 -7.05 26.80
CA GLU A 307 13.75 -7.89 26.20
C GLU A 307 14.08 -7.45 24.77
N SER A 308 13.06 -7.07 23.99
CA SER A 308 13.24 -6.57 22.63
C SER A 308 13.96 -5.21 22.62
N ILE A 309 13.60 -4.28 23.51
CA ILE A 309 14.29 -2.99 23.67
C ILE A 309 15.73 -3.21 24.15
N VAL A 310 15.96 -4.07 25.14
CA VAL A 310 17.31 -4.43 25.61
C VAL A 310 18.13 -5.03 24.46
N GLY A 311 17.55 -5.89 23.64
CA GLY A 311 18.16 -6.43 22.43
C GLY A 311 18.54 -5.34 21.42
N LEU A 312 17.68 -4.35 21.24
CA LEU A 312 17.95 -3.19 20.37
C LEU A 312 19.13 -2.36 20.89
N LEU A 313 19.16 -2.07 22.19
CA LEU A 313 20.25 -1.32 22.84
C LEU A 313 21.58 -2.07 22.77
N THR A 314 21.58 -3.36 23.10
CA THR A 314 22.82 -4.14 23.26
C THR A 314 23.34 -4.75 21.96
N ARG A 315 22.49 -5.44 21.18
CA ARG A 315 22.91 -6.19 19.98
C ARG A 315 23.05 -5.32 18.75
N ARG A 316 22.29 -4.22 18.69
CA ARG A 316 22.25 -3.30 17.54
C ARG A 316 22.93 -1.96 17.82
N ARG A 317 23.60 -1.85 18.97
CA ARG A 317 24.44 -0.71 19.38
C ARG A 317 23.70 0.63 19.35
N LEU A 318 22.39 0.63 19.63
CA LEU A 318 21.66 1.87 19.86
C LEU A 318 22.12 2.45 21.21
N PRO A 319 22.36 3.77 21.33
CA PRO A 319 22.83 4.35 22.59
C PRO A 319 21.81 4.11 23.70
N PHE A 320 22.28 3.84 24.93
CA PHE A 320 21.40 3.61 26.09
C PHE A 320 20.51 4.80 26.43
N SER A 321 20.83 6.01 25.94
CA SER A 321 19.96 7.18 26.04
C SER A 321 18.71 7.08 25.17
N ALA A 322 18.63 6.14 24.22
CA ALA A 322 17.52 6.03 23.29
C ALA A 322 16.17 5.76 23.97
N VAL A 323 16.19 5.13 25.14
CA VAL A 323 14.99 4.96 25.98
C VAL A 323 14.41 6.28 26.49
N LYS A 324 15.18 7.37 26.43
CA LYS A 324 14.76 8.72 26.84
C LYS A 324 14.41 9.62 25.66
N TRP A 325 14.59 9.16 24.41
CA TRP A 325 14.27 9.99 23.26
C TRP A 325 12.76 10.12 23.14
N ASP A 326 12.28 11.35 22.96
CA ASP A 326 10.85 11.64 22.82
C ASP A 326 10.33 10.97 21.54
N GLU A 327 11.09 11.02 20.46
CA GLU A 327 10.72 10.45 19.16
C GLU A 327 10.66 8.91 19.19
N MET A 328 11.47 8.28 20.04
CA MET A 328 11.42 6.83 20.27
C MET A 328 10.16 6.44 21.05
N GLN A 329 9.74 7.27 22.00
CA GLN A 329 8.50 7.06 22.74
C GLN A 329 7.29 7.30 21.85
N ASP A 330 7.28 8.39 21.07
CA ASP A 330 6.20 8.76 20.17
C ASP A 330 5.92 7.67 19.15
N ILE A 331 6.95 7.12 18.49
CA ILE A 331 6.74 6.04 17.52
C ILE A 331 6.22 4.75 18.16
N ILE A 332 6.68 4.42 19.38
CA ILE A 332 6.19 3.25 20.12
C ILE A 332 4.72 3.46 20.50
N LEU A 333 4.34 4.66 20.91
CA LEU A 333 2.97 5.01 21.28
C LEU A 333 2.03 5.07 20.08
N ALA A 334 2.49 5.47 18.89
CA ALA A 334 1.66 5.35 17.69
C ALA A 334 1.41 3.90 17.28
N CYS A 335 2.31 2.97 17.62
CA CYS A 335 1.99 1.56 17.48
C CYS A 335 0.93 1.14 18.50
N ASN A 336 1.11 1.50 19.78
CA ASN A 336 0.16 1.17 20.85
C ASN A 336 0.05 2.29 21.89
N PRO A 337 -1.02 3.10 21.88
CA PRO A 337 -1.17 4.20 22.84
C PRO A 337 -1.42 3.75 24.29
N ALA A 338 -1.86 2.51 24.50
CA ALA A 338 -2.32 2.05 25.81
C ALA A 338 -1.19 1.69 26.80
N ILE A 339 0.07 1.79 26.38
CA ILE A 339 1.26 1.33 27.14
C ILE A 339 2.13 2.47 27.68
N GLU A 340 1.65 3.71 27.65
CA GLU A 340 2.38 4.92 28.05
C GLU A 340 3.08 4.79 29.42
N ASP A 341 2.36 4.32 30.44
CA ASP A 341 2.87 4.09 31.79
C ASP A 341 3.79 2.85 31.91
N LEU A 342 3.84 2.01 30.87
CA LEU A 342 4.62 0.78 30.85
C LEU A 342 5.92 0.90 30.05
N LEU A 343 6.14 2.04 29.38
CA LEU A 343 7.34 2.33 28.60
C LEU A 343 8.61 2.25 29.44
N LEU A 344 9.69 1.81 28.81
CA LEU A 344 11.02 1.89 29.41
C LEU A 344 11.57 3.29 29.13
N THR A 345 11.42 4.20 30.09
CA THR A 345 11.84 5.62 29.95
C THR A 345 13.11 5.96 30.75
N SER A 346 13.57 5.06 31.63
CA SER A 346 14.73 5.29 32.48
C SER A 346 15.97 4.53 31.98
N ARG A 347 17.08 5.26 31.84
CA ARG A 347 18.39 4.69 31.51
C ARG A 347 18.86 3.70 32.60
N ASP A 348 18.66 4.03 33.87
CA ASP A 348 19.07 3.16 34.98
C ASP A 348 18.21 1.89 35.05
N ALA A 349 16.91 2.00 34.70
CA ALA A 349 16.06 0.83 34.52
C ALA A 349 16.55 -0.03 33.34
N ALA A 350 16.89 0.58 32.21
CA ALA A 350 17.44 -0.14 31.06
C ALA A 350 18.74 -0.88 31.41
N MET A 351 19.67 -0.22 32.11
CA MET A 351 20.92 -0.83 32.56
C MET A 351 20.68 -1.98 33.53
N ARG A 352 19.74 -1.84 34.48
CA ARG A 352 19.36 -2.95 35.37
C ARG A 352 18.84 -4.16 34.59
N HIS A 353 17.95 -3.96 33.63
CA HIS A 353 17.45 -5.05 32.79
C HIS A 353 18.57 -5.70 31.99
N ILE A 354 19.51 -4.93 31.42
CA ILE A 354 20.70 -5.46 30.73
C ILE A 354 21.52 -6.36 31.65
N THR A 355 21.82 -5.91 32.87
CA THR A 355 22.59 -6.68 33.84
C THR A 355 21.86 -7.98 34.21
N THR A 356 20.56 -7.90 34.52
CA THR A 356 19.75 -9.08 34.86
C THR A 356 19.71 -10.09 33.71
N THR A 357 19.52 -9.63 32.47
CA THR A 357 19.53 -10.49 31.29
C THR A 357 20.91 -11.14 31.08
N PHE A 358 21.99 -10.39 31.29
CA PHE A 358 23.35 -10.92 31.22
C PHE A 358 23.60 -12.02 32.26
N ASP A 359 23.23 -11.79 33.51
CA ASP A 359 23.41 -12.76 34.60
C ASP A 359 22.59 -14.04 34.37
N LEU A 360 21.37 -13.90 33.83
CA LEU A 360 20.54 -15.03 33.43
C LEU A 360 21.23 -15.89 32.36
N TYR A 361 21.67 -15.28 31.26
CA TYR A 361 22.35 -16.00 30.18
C TYR A 361 23.68 -16.61 30.65
N ARG A 362 24.44 -15.88 31.46
CA ARG A 362 25.68 -16.40 32.07
C ARG A 362 25.41 -17.63 32.92
N SER A 363 24.36 -17.63 33.73
CA SER A 363 23.98 -18.77 34.58
C SER A 363 23.53 -19.98 33.76
N GLN A 364 22.74 -19.74 32.70
CA GLN A 364 22.31 -20.81 31.78
C GLN A 364 23.48 -21.44 31.02
N LEU A 365 24.46 -20.64 30.60
CA LEU A 365 25.67 -21.15 29.94
C LEU A 365 26.51 -21.98 30.91
N LYS A 366 26.66 -21.51 32.16
CA LYS A 366 27.36 -22.27 33.21
C LYS A 366 26.68 -23.59 33.57
N ALA A 367 25.35 -23.68 33.45
CA ALA A 367 24.60 -24.90 33.72
C ALA A 367 24.65 -25.92 32.55
N LYS A 368 25.12 -25.49 31.37
CA LYS A 368 25.28 -26.34 30.18
C LYS A 368 26.73 -26.79 29.94
N LEU A 369 27.67 -26.25 30.71
CA LEU A 369 29.06 -26.68 30.81
C LEU A 369 29.17 -27.62 32.01
#